data_AF-A0A1Z4I5B7-F1
#
_entry.id   AF-A0A1Z4I5B7-F1
#
_cell.length_a   1.000
_cell.length_b   1.000
_cell.length_c   1.000
_cell.angle_alpha   90.00
_cell.angle_beta   90.00
_cell.angle_gamma   90.00
#
_symmetry.space_group_name_H-M   'P 1'
#
loop_
_entity.id
_entity.type
_entity.pdbx_description
1 polymer ?
#
loop_
_entity_poly.entity_id
_entity_poly.type
_entity_poly.pdbx_seq_one_letter_code
_entity_poly.pdbx_strand_id
1 'polypeptide(L)'
;MQLWLAAIEDLEQSGLETTPVPSSFPLELEKREFAYQFWNNSEGTQSEQGRWAKGPSMDGKGEFEYVANPQPLGTESHPPQPDPKLHGTGDVPHNQQGNGYSAAPLVERII
;
A
#
# COMPACT_ATOMS: atom_id res chain seq x y z
N MET A 1 -26.25 -14.50 1.75
CA MET A 1 -25.64 -13.94 0.52
C MET A 1 -26.63 -13.26 -0.42
N GLN A 2 -27.85 -13.77 -0.63
CA GLN A 2 -28.81 -13.18 -1.59
C GLN A 2 -29.26 -11.74 -1.25
N LEU A 3 -29.44 -11.43 0.05
CA LEU A 3 -29.90 -10.10 0.48
C LEU A 3 -28.98 -8.95 0.03
N TRP A 4 -27.66 -9.15 0.07
CA TRP A 4 -26.70 -8.10 -0.30
C TRP A 4 -26.68 -7.85 -1.81
N LEU A 5 -26.89 -8.89 -2.62
CA LEU A 5 -26.95 -8.75 -4.08
C LEU A 5 -28.21 -7.97 -4.49
N ALA A 6 -29.36 -8.30 -3.90
CA ALA A 6 -30.59 -7.56 -4.14
C ALA A 6 -30.46 -6.09 -3.71
N ALA A 7 -29.83 -5.83 -2.56
CA ALA A 7 -29.60 -4.47 -2.09
C ALA A 7 -28.70 -3.65 -3.03
N ILE A 8 -27.66 -4.27 -3.62
CA ILE A 8 -26.80 -3.61 -4.61
C ILE A 8 -27.60 -3.31 -5.88
N GLU A 9 -28.38 -4.27 -6.36
CA GLU A 9 -29.23 -4.09 -7.55
C GLU A 9 -30.26 -2.97 -7.36
N ASP A 10 -30.93 -2.92 -6.20
CA ASP A 10 -31.88 -1.84 -5.88
C ASP A 10 -31.21 -0.45 -5.86
N LEU A 11 -29.97 -0.36 -5.35
CA LEU A 11 -29.19 0.89 -5.34
C LEU A 11 -28.83 1.35 -6.77
N GLU A 12 -28.44 0.42 -7.64
CA GLU A 12 -28.14 0.72 -9.05
C GLU A 12 -29.39 1.11 -9.84
N GLN A 13 -30.51 0.36 -9.66
CA GLN A 13 -31.77 0.64 -10.35
C GLN A 13 -32.44 1.95 -9.90
N SER A 14 -32.31 2.30 -8.62
CA SER A 14 -32.82 3.58 -8.09
C SER A 14 -31.97 4.78 -8.53
N GLY A 15 -30.80 4.56 -9.13
CA GLY A 15 -29.85 5.60 -9.51
C GLY A 15 -29.21 6.31 -8.32
N LEU A 16 -29.33 5.74 -7.11
CA LEU A 16 -28.69 6.26 -5.91
C LEU A 16 -27.18 6.04 -5.95
N GLU A 17 -26.74 4.93 -6.55
CA GLU A 17 -25.33 4.62 -6.76
C GLU A 17 -25.11 3.93 -8.10
N THR A 18 -23.87 3.91 -8.55
CA THR A 18 -23.42 3.15 -9.73
C THR A 18 -21.98 2.73 -9.52
N THR A 19 -21.57 1.61 -10.13
CA THR A 19 -20.18 1.18 -10.07
C THR A 19 -19.28 2.07 -10.95
N PRO A 20 -18.08 2.48 -10.50
CA PRO A 20 -17.48 2.21 -9.20
C PRO A 20 -18.00 3.17 -8.12
N VAL A 21 -18.08 2.67 -6.87
CA VAL A 21 -18.56 3.43 -5.71
C VAL A 21 -17.40 4.02 -4.90
N PRO A 22 -17.57 5.22 -4.29
CA PRO A 22 -18.76 6.07 -4.35
C PRO A 22 -18.90 6.76 -5.71
N SER A 23 -20.10 6.76 -6.28
CA SER A 23 -20.36 7.39 -7.59
C SER A 23 -20.23 8.93 -7.56
N SER A 24 -20.20 9.51 -6.36
CA SER A 24 -20.01 10.95 -6.14
C SER A 24 -18.56 11.42 -6.26
N PHE A 25 -17.58 10.51 -6.30
CA PHE A 25 -16.18 10.90 -6.49
C PHE A 25 -15.90 11.22 -7.97
N PRO A 26 -15.28 12.37 -8.29
CA PRO A 26 -15.00 12.74 -9.68
C PRO A 26 -13.96 11.81 -10.33
N LEU A 27 -14.32 11.18 -11.44
CA LEU A 27 -13.47 10.19 -12.13
C LEU A 27 -12.20 10.81 -12.73
N GLU A 28 -12.20 12.11 -13.03
CA GLU A 28 -11.03 12.84 -13.51
C GLU A 28 -9.92 13.00 -12.45
N LEU A 29 -10.28 12.84 -11.17
CA LEU A 29 -9.32 12.84 -10.05
C LEU A 29 -8.83 11.43 -9.72
N GLU A 30 -9.46 10.40 -10.28
CA GLU A 30 -9.05 9.01 -10.13
C GLU A 30 -7.78 8.74 -10.94
N LYS A 31 -6.89 7.92 -10.37
CA LYS A 31 -5.74 7.37 -11.11
C LYS A 31 -6.17 6.23 -12.03
N ARG A 32 -6.94 6.59 -13.06
CA ARG A 32 -7.56 5.68 -14.06
C ARG A 32 -6.56 4.72 -14.71
N GLU A 33 -5.32 5.17 -14.88
CA GLU A 33 -4.22 4.35 -15.42
C GLU A 33 -4.02 3.03 -14.67
N PHE A 34 -4.32 2.97 -13.36
CA PHE A 34 -4.17 1.76 -12.53
C PHE A 34 -5.49 1.08 -12.18
N ALA A 35 -6.64 1.68 -12.49
CA ALA A 35 -7.95 1.27 -11.98
C ALA A 35 -8.38 -0.16 -12.38
N TYR A 36 -7.86 -0.67 -13.51
CA TYR A 36 -8.17 -2.01 -14.03
C TYR A 36 -6.93 -2.89 -14.17
N GLN A 37 -5.85 -2.58 -13.46
CA GLN A 37 -4.68 -3.43 -13.44
C GLN A 37 -4.75 -4.41 -12.28
N PHE A 38 -4.68 -5.71 -12.58
CA PHE A 38 -4.42 -6.72 -11.57
C PHE A 38 -2.91 -6.88 -11.39
N TRP A 39 -2.39 -6.48 -10.23
CA TRP A 39 -0.96 -6.58 -9.92
C TRP A 39 -0.65 -7.90 -9.22
N ASN A 40 0.15 -8.73 -9.89
CA ASN A 40 0.61 -9.98 -9.30
C ASN A 40 1.75 -9.71 -8.30
N ASN A 41 1.43 -9.82 -7.01
CA ASN A 41 2.39 -9.68 -5.91
C ASN A 41 2.77 -11.05 -5.32
N SER A 42 2.69 -12.11 -6.13
CA SER A 42 2.98 -13.49 -5.75
C SER A 42 3.91 -14.13 -6.78
N GLU A 43 4.67 -15.16 -6.38
CA GLU A 43 5.61 -15.84 -7.29
C GLU A 43 4.89 -16.62 -8.42
N GLY A 44 3.68 -17.12 -8.18
CA GLY A 44 2.90 -17.88 -9.17
C GLY A 44 2.02 -17.00 -10.07
N THR A 45 1.54 -17.56 -11.18
CA THR A 45 0.74 -16.84 -12.21
C THR A 45 -0.71 -17.29 -12.32
N GLN A 46 -1.19 -18.14 -11.41
CA GLN A 46 -2.57 -18.67 -11.48
C GLN A 46 -3.65 -17.58 -11.46
N SER A 47 -3.35 -16.41 -10.89
CA SER A 47 -4.22 -15.25 -10.82
C SER A 47 -4.59 -14.64 -12.19
N GLU A 48 -3.76 -14.86 -13.22
CA GLU A 48 -4.00 -14.39 -14.60
C GLU A 48 -5.27 -14.99 -15.22
N GLN A 49 -5.68 -16.17 -14.75
CA GLN A 49 -6.82 -16.89 -15.34
C GLN A 49 -8.17 -16.29 -14.94
N GLY A 50 -8.21 -15.48 -13.89
CA GLY A 50 -9.42 -14.89 -13.33
C GLY A 50 -10.06 -13.84 -14.25
N ARG A 51 -11.38 -13.66 -14.12
CA ARG A 51 -12.13 -12.63 -14.88
C ARG A 51 -11.70 -11.20 -14.54
N TRP A 52 -11.15 -10.99 -13.34
CA TRP A 52 -10.60 -9.71 -12.88
C TRP A 52 -9.24 -9.37 -13.51
N ALA A 53 -8.63 -10.27 -14.29
CA ALA A 53 -7.32 -10.08 -14.90
C ALA A 53 -7.37 -9.91 -16.43
N LYS A 54 -8.57 -10.02 -17.04
CA LYS A 54 -8.74 -9.94 -18.50
C LYS A 54 -10.14 -9.50 -18.93
N GLY A 55 -10.21 -8.83 -20.07
CA GLY A 55 -11.45 -8.45 -20.72
C GLY A 55 -12.13 -7.24 -20.05
N PRO A 56 -13.37 -6.91 -20.46
CA PRO A 56 -14.01 -5.68 -20.03
C PRO A 56 -14.25 -5.66 -18.53
N SER A 57 -13.98 -4.51 -17.94
CA SER A 57 -14.29 -4.18 -16.56
C SER A 57 -15.77 -4.40 -16.24
N MET A 58 -16.07 -4.67 -14.97
CA MET A 58 -17.44 -4.94 -14.51
C MET A 58 -18.36 -3.73 -14.62
N ASP A 59 -17.79 -2.53 -14.51
CA ASP A 59 -18.50 -1.25 -14.69
C ASP A 59 -18.56 -0.80 -16.15
N GLY A 60 -17.90 -1.52 -17.07
CA GLY A 60 -17.84 -1.19 -18.49
C GLY A 60 -17.02 0.06 -18.82
N LYS A 61 -16.21 0.58 -17.88
CA LYS A 61 -15.47 1.84 -18.05
C LYS A 61 -14.00 1.65 -18.46
N GLY A 62 -13.55 0.40 -18.62
CA GLY A 62 -12.20 0.04 -19.07
C GLY A 62 -12.04 -1.46 -19.37
N GLU A 63 -10.80 -1.88 -19.63
CA GLU A 63 -10.42 -3.29 -19.86
C GLU A 63 -9.41 -3.70 -18.77
N PHE A 64 -9.56 -4.91 -18.24
CA PHE A 64 -8.64 -5.47 -17.26
C PHE A 64 -7.32 -5.86 -17.91
N GLU A 65 -6.23 -5.50 -17.24
CA GLU A 65 -4.86 -5.86 -17.60
C GLU A 65 -4.21 -6.65 -16.46
N TYR A 66 -3.45 -7.69 -16.81
CA TYR A 66 -2.65 -8.44 -15.84
C TYR A 66 -1.20 -7.99 -15.84
N VAL A 67 -0.74 -7.49 -14.69
CA VAL A 67 0.65 -7.05 -14.49
C VAL A 67 1.41 -8.13 -13.73
N ALA A 68 2.16 -8.94 -14.47
CA ALA A 68 2.86 -10.11 -13.90
C ALA A 68 4.02 -9.72 -12.95
N ASN A 69 4.72 -8.61 -13.22
CA ASN A 69 5.88 -8.15 -12.46
C ASN A 69 5.75 -6.65 -12.15
N PRO A 70 4.84 -6.25 -11.25
CA PRO A 70 4.63 -4.85 -10.93
C PRO A 70 5.90 -4.21 -10.37
N GLN A 71 6.18 -2.97 -10.76
CA GLN A 71 7.33 -2.21 -10.29
C GLN A 71 6.88 -1.16 -9.27
N PRO A 72 7.69 -0.87 -8.24
CA PRO A 72 7.43 0.24 -7.35
C PRO A 72 7.43 1.56 -8.14
N LEU A 73 6.36 2.34 -8.01
CA LEU A 73 6.22 3.64 -8.69
C LEU A 73 6.82 4.79 -7.89
N GLY A 74 7.01 4.59 -6.58
CA GLY A 74 7.60 5.55 -5.66
C GLY A 74 9.07 5.27 -5.39
N THR A 75 9.78 6.28 -4.93
CA THR A 75 11.14 6.14 -4.39
C THR A 75 11.09 5.61 -2.96
N GLU A 76 12.20 5.04 -2.49
CA GLU A 76 12.37 4.71 -1.08
C GLU A 76 12.21 5.96 -0.22
N SER A 77 11.40 5.86 0.84
CA SER A 77 11.12 6.99 1.72
C SER A 77 12.22 7.15 2.77
N HIS A 78 12.77 8.35 2.88
CA HIS A 78 13.70 8.73 3.96
C HIS A 78 13.03 9.74 4.89
N PRO A 79 12.30 9.30 5.93
CA PRO A 79 11.67 10.21 6.88
C PRO A 79 12.71 11.00 7.68
N PRO A 80 12.38 12.20 8.18
CA PRO A 80 13.26 12.97 9.04
C PRO A 80 13.48 12.27 10.40
N GLN A 81 14.61 12.55 11.05
CA GLN A 81 14.86 12.06 12.41
C GLN A 81 13.79 12.58 13.38
N PRO A 82 13.29 11.72 14.30
CA PRO A 82 12.29 12.13 15.27
C PRO A 82 12.87 13.14 16.28
N ASP A 83 12.01 14.01 16.84
CA ASP A 83 12.40 14.81 18.01
C ASP A 83 12.79 13.86 19.15
N PRO A 84 13.99 13.98 19.74
CA PRO A 84 14.44 13.14 20.84
C PRO A 84 13.46 13.08 22.02
N LYS A 85 12.67 14.13 22.27
CA LYS A 85 11.66 14.17 23.34
C LYS A 85 10.46 13.27 23.09
N LEU A 86 10.25 12.88 21.83
CA LEU A 86 9.17 11.96 21.45
C LEU A 86 9.61 10.49 21.57
N HIS A 87 10.86 10.22 21.99
CA HIS A 87 11.40 8.88 22.17
C HIS A 87 11.21 7.96 20.95
N GLY A 88 11.16 8.53 19.74
CA GLY A 88 11.08 7.79 18.49
C GLY A 88 12.42 7.12 18.16
N THR A 89 12.38 5.91 17.59
CA THR A 89 13.57 5.22 17.09
C THR A 89 14.06 5.94 15.83
N GLY A 90 15.09 6.78 15.98
CA GLY A 90 15.83 7.35 14.86
C GLY A 90 16.92 6.41 14.36
N ASP A 91 17.62 6.82 13.31
CA ASP A 91 18.77 6.08 12.74
C ASP A 91 20.02 6.18 13.62
N VAL A 92 20.01 7.08 14.61
CA VAL A 92 21.09 7.22 15.59
C VAL A 92 20.87 6.21 16.73
N PRO A 93 21.81 5.28 16.99
CA PRO A 93 21.72 4.42 18.16
C PRO A 93 21.61 5.26 19.43
N HIS A 94 20.65 4.92 20.29
CA HIS A 94 20.45 5.57 21.59
C HIS A 94 21.60 5.21 22.55
N ASN A 95 22.80 5.75 22.31
CA ASN A 95 23.98 5.52 23.15
C ASN A 95 24.69 6.82 23.52
N GLN A 96 23.97 7.94 23.57
CA GLN A 96 24.49 9.21 24.08
C GLN A 96 23.47 9.96 24.93
N GLN A 97 23.15 9.38 26.09
CA GLN A 97 22.90 10.17 27.31
C GLN A 97 23.82 9.62 28.40
N GLY A 98 25.10 9.93 28.29
CA GLY A 98 26.08 9.63 29.32
C GLY A 98 25.86 10.53 30.53
N ASN A 99 25.77 9.92 31.72
CA ASN A 99 26.51 10.39 32.88
C ASN A 99 26.74 9.23 33.86
N GLY A 100 27.87 8.56 33.70
CA GLY A 100 28.31 7.46 34.56
C GLY A 100 29.81 7.30 34.48
N TYR A 101 30.52 8.14 35.23
CA TYR A 101 31.88 7.94 35.78
C TYR A 101 32.94 7.22 34.91
N SER A 102 33.93 8.01 34.52
CA SER A 102 35.35 7.68 34.36
C SER A 102 35.79 6.23 34.66
N ALA A 103 36.30 5.52 33.65
CA ALA A 103 37.42 4.60 33.79
C ALA A 103 38.10 4.39 32.42
N ALA A 104 39.43 4.54 32.37
CA ALA A 104 40.24 4.15 31.22
C ALA A 104 40.29 2.60 31.10
N PRO A 105 40.38 2.04 29.87
CA PRO A 105 40.36 0.59 29.69
C PRO A 105 41.65 -0.06 30.23
N LEU A 106 41.50 -1.01 31.15
CA LEU A 106 42.59 -1.87 31.64
C LEU A 106 42.83 -3.02 30.65
N VAL A 107 43.54 -2.77 29.55
CA VAL A 107 44.11 -3.84 28.73
C VAL A 107 45.52 -3.44 28.28
N GLU A 108 46.46 -3.40 29.23
CA GLU A 108 47.90 -3.53 28.96
C GLU A 108 48.65 -3.76 30.28
N ARG A 109 48.63 -5.02 30.76
CA ARG A 109 49.58 -5.52 31.77
C ARG A 109 49.55 -7.05 31.84
N ILE A 110 49.95 -7.71 30.75
CA ILE A 110 50.54 -9.05 30.81
C ILE A 110 51.64 -9.11 29.76
N ILE A 111 52.86 -8.74 30.16
CA ILE A 111 54.12 -9.36 29.71
C ILE A 111 54.95 -9.54 30.97
#